data_AF-A0A0C3EZU0-F1
#
_entry.id   AF-A0A0C3EZU0-F1
#
_cell.length_a   1.000
_cell.length_b   1.000
_cell.length_c   1.000
_cell.angle_alpha   90.00
_cell.angle_beta   90.00
_cell.angle_gamma   90.00
#
_symmetry.space_group_name_H-M   'P 1'
#
loop_
_entity.id
_entity.type
_entity.pdbx_description
1 polymer ?
#
loop_
_entity_poly.entity_id
_entity_poly.type
_entity_poly.pdbx_seq_one_letter_code
_entity_poly.pdbx_strand_id
1 'polypeptide(L)'
;PYVIRPFDALELAAASPEDQVRMRAFNQHLSSIRIMSKHAFGMLKGHFPSLKEMGPHRNIQDMYKALEVMMILHNICIEWNDKPEEIWGYDPVDHWGDDEADGNIGYEEIDGDAEVPEHETEQWLRDTGRQKRRVLLDTLFPS
;
A
#
# COMPACT_ATOMS: atom_id res chain seq x y z
N PRO A 1 5.65 -9.71 -4.94
CA PRO A 1 5.81 -8.26 -4.59
C PRO A 1 6.52 -8.09 -3.23
N TYR A 2 7.55 -7.24 -3.17
CA TYR A 2 8.30 -6.98 -1.93
C TYR A 2 7.45 -6.16 -0.96
N VAL A 3 7.07 -6.71 0.20
CA VAL A 3 6.36 -5.94 1.22
C VAL A 3 7.38 -5.32 2.16
N ILE A 4 7.56 -4.00 2.05
CA ILE A 4 8.32 -3.23 3.05
C ILE A 4 7.51 -3.28 4.35
N ARG A 5 8.04 -3.98 5.36
CA ARG A 5 7.40 -4.13 6.67
C ARG A 5 7.99 -3.17 7.71
N PRO A 6 7.22 -2.77 8.73
CA PRO A 6 7.79 -2.13 9.92
C PRO A 6 8.90 -2.98 10.56
N PHE A 7 9.80 -2.35 11.31
CA PHE A 7 10.70 -3.05 12.22
C PHE A 7 9.92 -3.63 13.40
N ASP A 8 10.13 -4.91 13.69
CA ASP A 8 9.47 -5.57 14.81
C ASP A 8 10.17 -5.31 16.15
N ALA A 9 9.54 -5.74 17.24
CA ALA A 9 10.03 -5.49 18.59
C ALA A 9 11.40 -6.14 18.86
N LEU A 10 11.68 -7.30 18.25
CA LEU A 10 12.97 -7.98 18.40
C LEU A 10 14.07 -7.23 17.66
N GLU A 11 13.78 -6.76 16.45
CA GLU A 11 14.68 -5.92 15.66
C GLU A 11 15.02 -4.63 16.41
N LEU A 12 14.02 -3.98 17.02
CA LEU A 12 14.22 -2.76 17.82
C LEU A 12 15.05 -3.03 19.08
N ALA A 13 14.80 -4.14 19.80
CA ALA A 13 15.53 -4.48 21.01
C ALA A 13 17.01 -4.80 20.75
N ALA A 14 17.34 -5.32 19.56
CA ALA A 14 18.70 -5.65 19.16
C ALA A 14 19.51 -4.44 18.63
N ALA A 15 18.86 -3.30 18.35
CA ALA A 15 19.50 -2.14 17.74
C ALA A 15 20.16 -1.20 18.77
N SER A 16 21.13 -0.40 18.31
CA SER A 16 21.74 0.66 19.13
C SER A 16 20.68 1.72 19.52
N PRO A 17 20.89 2.50 20.60
CA PRO A 17 19.94 3.54 21.00
C PRO A 17 19.63 4.55 19.88
N GLU A 18 20.63 4.88 19.06
CA GLU A 18 20.48 5.79 17.91
C GLU A 18 19.64 5.14 16.79
N ASP A 19 19.94 3.89 16.42
CA ASP A 19 19.18 3.16 15.41
C ASP A 19 17.73 2.91 15.87
N GLN A 20 17.49 2.70 17.16
CA GLN A 20 16.13 2.57 17.69
C GLN A 20 15.27 3.80 17.43
N VAL A 21 15.82 5.00 17.58
CA VAL A 21 15.10 6.25 17.30
C VAL A 21 14.74 6.33 15.81
N ARG A 22 15.72 6.06 14.95
CA ARG A 22 15.53 6.08 13.48
C ARG A 22 14.51 5.05 13.01
N MET A 23 14.60 3.82 13.52
CA MET A 23 13.68 2.72 13.19
C MET A 23 12.25 3.01 13.65
N ARG A 24 12.05 3.63 14.82
CA ARG A 24 10.72 4.07 15.28
C ARG A 24 10.15 5.19 14.39
N ALA A 25 10.97 6.17 14.03
CA ALA A 25 10.57 7.23 13.11
C ALA A 25 10.17 6.67 11.73
N PHE A 26 10.94 5.70 11.23
CA PHE A 26 10.60 4.96 10.01
C PHE A 26 9.25 4.24 10.12
N ASN A 27 9.00 3.50 11.21
CA ASN A 27 7.73 2.80 11.42
C ASN A 27 6.55 3.78 11.44
N GLN A 28 6.71 4.92 12.11
CA GLN A 28 5.68 5.96 12.17
C GLN A 28 5.41 6.56 10.78
N HIS A 29 6.46 6.83 10.00
CA HIS A 29 6.33 7.34 8.64
C HIS A 29 5.67 6.34 7.69
N LEU A 30 6.06 5.06 7.74
CA LEU A 30 5.45 4.00 6.96
C LEU A 30 3.96 3.84 7.30
N SER A 31 3.59 3.90 8.58
CA SER A 31 2.19 3.87 9.02
C SER A 31 1.41 5.06 8.46
N SER A 32 1.97 6.27 8.53
CA SER A 32 1.35 7.49 7.98
C SER A 32 1.10 7.37 6.47
N ILE A 33 2.07 6.89 5.69
CA ILE A 33 1.89 6.65 4.24
C ILE A 33 0.79 5.62 4.00
N ARG A 34 0.74 4.55 4.78
CA ARG A 34 -0.30 3.51 4.65
C ARG A 34 -1.68 4.09 4.90
N ILE A 35 -1.86 4.87 5.96
CA ILE A 35 -3.12 5.54 6.29
C ILE A 35 -3.55 6.48 5.15
N MET A 36 -2.64 7.34 4.68
CA MET A 36 -2.91 8.23 3.54
C MET A 36 -3.30 7.45 2.29
N SER A 37 -2.58 6.38 1.98
CA SER A 37 -2.88 5.53 0.81
C SER A 37 -4.25 4.89 0.96
N LYS A 38 -4.58 4.33 2.14
CA LYS A 38 -5.91 3.76 2.43
C LYS A 38 -7.02 4.78 2.19
N HIS A 39 -6.91 5.99 2.73
CA HIS A 39 -7.91 7.03 2.53
C HIS A 39 -8.04 7.43 1.05
N ALA A 40 -6.91 7.59 0.34
CA ALA A 40 -6.94 7.88 -1.09
C ALA A 40 -7.67 6.79 -1.89
N PHE A 41 -7.36 5.51 -1.63
CA PHE A 41 -8.08 4.39 -2.24
C PHE A 41 -9.55 4.33 -1.83
N GLY A 42 -9.90 4.68 -0.59
CA GLY A 42 -11.27 4.77 -0.12
C GLY A 42 -12.08 5.81 -0.90
N MET A 43 -11.52 7.01 -1.11
CA MET A 43 -12.14 8.06 -1.92
C MET A 43 -12.29 7.66 -3.39
N LEU A 44 -11.31 6.95 -3.95
CA LEU A 44 -11.39 6.42 -5.31
C LEU A 44 -12.47 5.34 -5.44
N LYS A 45 -12.58 4.40 -4.49
CA LYS A 45 -13.62 3.37 -4.49
C LYS A 45 -15.03 3.97 -4.40
N GLY A 46 -15.18 5.07 -3.66
CA GLY A 46 -16.44 5.81 -3.59
C GLY A 46 -16.91 6.34 -4.95
N HIS A 47 -16.00 6.89 -5.77
CA HIS A 47 -16.32 7.36 -7.12
C HIS A 47 -16.33 6.25 -8.19
N PHE A 48 -15.51 5.22 -7.99
CA PHE A 48 -15.30 4.15 -8.95
C PHE A 48 -15.49 2.78 -8.28
N PRO A 49 -16.74 2.33 -8.05
CA PRO A 49 -17.00 1.00 -7.50
C PRO A 49 -16.37 -0.14 -8.32
N SER A 50 -16.16 0.07 -9.63
CA SER A 50 -15.45 -0.85 -10.52
C SER A 50 -14.02 -1.17 -10.08
N LEU A 51 -13.42 -0.35 -9.22
CA LEU A 51 -12.11 -0.64 -8.62
C LEU A 51 -12.16 -1.87 -7.69
N LYS A 52 -13.31 -2.19 -7.10
CA LYS A 52 -13.51 -3.44 -6.35
C LYS A 52 -13.66 -4.66 -7.25
N GLU A 53 -14.06 -4.43 -8.49
CA GLU A 53 -14.29 -5.46 -9.50
C GLU A 53 -13.09 -5.64 -10.44
N MET A 54 -12.03 -4.83 -10.26
CA MET A 54 -10.70 -5.11 -10.79
C MET A 54 -10.19 -6.38 -10.14
N GLY A 55 -10.55 -7.52 -10.73
CA GLY A 55 -9.96 -8.80 -10.39
C GLY A 55 -8.44 -8.80 -10.63
N PRO A 56 -7.78 -9.95 -10.46
CA PRO A 56 -6.35 -10.06 -10.63
C PRO A 56 -5.91 -9.59 -12.03
N HIS A 57 -5.05 -8.58 -12.07
CA HIS A 57 -4.50 -8.05 -13.31
C HIS A 57 -3.19 -8.77 -13.65
N ARG A 58 -3.13 -9.36 -14.85
CA ARG A 58 -1.92 -10.01 -15.38
C ARG A 58 -0.76 -9.04 -15.58
N ASN A 59 -1.04 -7.73 -15.73
CA ASN A 59 -0.03 -6.71 -15.92
C ASN A 59 -0.20 -5.58 -14.90
N ILE A 60 0.74 -5.48 -13.97
CA ILE A 60 0.74 -4.45 -12.94
C ILE A 60 0.85 -3.02 -13.51
N GLN A 61 1.47 -2.85 -14.69
CA GLN A 61 1.60 -1.54 -15.33
C GLN A 61 0.25 -1.00 -15.81
N ASP A 62 -0.64 -1.88 -16.26
CA ASP A 62 -1.97 -1.48 -16.71
C ASP A 62 -2.85 -1.08 -15.52
N MET A 63 -2.68 -1.77 -14.37
CA MET A 63 -3.30 -1.36 -13.11
C MET A 63 -2.83 0.02 -12.66
N TYR A 64 -1.51 0.31 -12.73
CA TYR A 64 -0.99 1.65 -12.39
C TYR A 64 -1.57 2.74 -13.29
N LYS A 65 -1.65 2.52 -14.61
CA LYS A 65 -2.27 3.47 -15.54
C LYS A 65 -3.75 3.68 -15.23
N ALA A 66 -4.48 2.60 -14.90
CA ALA A 66 -5.89 2.71 -14.55
C ALA A 66 -6.08 3.55 -13.28
N LEU A 67 -5.24 3.34 -12.26
CA LEU A 67 -5.24 4.16 -11.04
C LEU A 67 -4.91 5.63 -11.32
N GLU A 68 -3.92 5.91 -12.18
CA GLU A 68 -3.60 7.28 -12.60
C GLU A 68 -4.78 7.99 -13.26
N VAL A 69 -5.46 7.30 -14.18
CA VAL A 69 -6.66 7.85 -14.83
C VAL A 69 -7.79 8.07 -13.81
N MET A 70 -8.00 7.14 -12.89
CA MET A 70 -8.99 7.30 -11.82
C MET A 70 -8.68 8.50 -10.92
N MET A 71 -7.41 8.76 -10.58
CA MET A 71 -7.02 9.96 -9.83
C MET A 71 -7.34 11.25 -10.59
N ILE A 72 -7.09 11.29 -11.90
CA ILE A 72 -7.43 12.45 -12.73
C ILE A 72 -8.94 12.67 -12.78
N LEU A 73 -9.71 11.60 -13.03
CA LEU A 73 -11.16 11.66 -13.09
C LEU A 73 -11.78 12.05 -11.73
N HIS A 74 -11.21 11.55 -10.63
CA HIS A 74 -11.63 11.92 -9.28
C HIS A 74 -11.54 13.43 -9.04
N ASN A 75 -10.45 14.06 -9.49
CA ASN A 75 -10.30 15.51 -9.38
C ASN A 75 -11.37 16.27 -10.19
N ILE A 76 -11.72 15.77 -11.38
CA ILE A 76 -12.80 16.35 -12.20
C ILE A 76 -14.15 16.19 -11.49
N CYS A 77 -14.44 15.02 -10.90
CA CYS A 77 -15.64 14.79 -10.09
C CYS A 77 -15.73 15.79 -8.92
N ILE A 78 -14.61 16.04 -8.22
CA ILE A 78 -14.54 17.05 -7.15
C ILE A 78 -14.89 18.44 -7.70
N GLU A 79 -14.29 18.84 -8.83
CA GLU A 79 -14.56 20.15 -9.45
C GLU A 79 -16.03 20.33 -9.85
N TRP A 80 -16.69 19.25 -10.27
CA TRP A 80 -18.11 19.24 -10.61
C TRP A 80 -19.03 19.03 -9.40
N ASN A 81 -18.46 18.91 -8.20
CA ASN A 81 -19.19 18.63 -6.97
C ASN A 81 -20.07 17.37 -7.11
N ASP A 82 -19.53 16.37 -7.80
CA ASP A 82 -20.11 15.04 -7.89
C ASP A 82 -20.07 14.38 -6.50
N LYS A 83 -21.10 13.60 -6.19
CA LYS A 83 -21.26 13.01 -4.86
C LYS A 83 -21.17 11.50 -4.94
N PRO A 84 -20.18 10.87 -4.29
CA PRO A 84 -20.08 9.42 -4.23
C PRO A 84 -21.38 8.74 -3.80
N GLU A 85 -22.13 9.35 -2.88
CA GLU A 85 -23.39 8.81 -2.36
C GLU A 85 -24.51 8.70 -3.39
N GLU A 86 -24.39 9.42 -4.51
CA GLU A 86 -25.35 9.41 -5.62
C GLU A 86 -24.99 8.36 -6.69
N ILE A 87 -23.82 7.71 -6.57
CA ILE A 87 -23.32 6.69 -7.52
C ILE A 87 -23.88 5.31 -7.17
N TRP A 88 -24.36 4.59 -8.19
CA TRP A 88 -24.84 3.22 -8.02
C TRP A 88 -23.73 2.29 -7.52
N GLY A 89 -24.01 1.56 -6.45
CA GLY A 89 -23.03 0.65 -5.84
C GLY A 89 -22.06 1.35 -4.87
N TYR A 90 -22.32 2.60 -4.50
CA TYR A 90 -21.62 3.28 -3.42
C TYR A 90 -21.72 2.50 -2.10
N ASP A 91 -20.59 2.40 -1.41
CA ASP A 91 -20.47 1.74 -0.12
C ASP A 91 -19.85 2.72 0.90
N PRO A 92 -20.61 3.14 1.93
CA PRO A 92 -20.12 4.10 2.91
C PRO A 92 -18.94 3.58 3.74
N VAL A 93 -18.68 2.27 3.76
CA VAL A 93 -17.53 1.67 4.46
C VAL A 93 -16.21 2.00 3.74
N ASP A 94 -16.22 2.18 2.42
CA ASP A 94 -14.99 2.51 1.67
C ASP A 94 -14.43 3.87 2.04
N HIS A 95 -15.32 4.84 2.31
CA HIS A 95 -14.93 6.23 2.53
C HIS A 95 -14.16 6.43 3.83
N TRP A 96 -14.43 5.58 4.83
CA TRP A 96 -13.83 5.68 6.17
C TRP A 96 -12.79 4.61 6.46
N GLY A 97 -12.59 3.65 5.54
CA GLY A 97 -11.50 2.68 5.54
C GLY A 97 -11.21 2.11 6.92
N ASP A 98 -12.01 1.14 7.37
CA ASP A 98 -11.93 0.45 8.67
C ASP A 98 -10.53 0.56 9.34
N ASP A 99 -10.44 1.46 10.33
CA ASP A 99 -9.20 1.76 11.06
C ASP A 99 -8.71 0.55 11.87
N GLU A 100 -9.57 -0.46 12.05
CA GLU A 100 -9.30 -1.68 12.83
C GLU A 100 -8.98 -2.90 11.96
N ALA A 101 -7.90 -2.83 11.18
CA ALA A 101 -7.26 -4.04 10.66
C ALA A 101 -5.76 -3.81 10.38
N ASP A 102 -4.96 -3.85 11.45
CA ASP A 102 -3.51 -4.04 11.38
C ASP A 102 -3.09 -5.52 11.42
N GLY A 103 -4.04 -6.44 11.20
CA GLY A 103 -3.81 -7.87 11.44
C GLY A 103 -3.57 -8.75 10.22
N ASN A 104 -4.05 -8.39 9.03
CA ASN A 104 -3.98 -9.30 7.89
C ASN A 104 -4.09 -8.53 6.58
N ILE A 105 -2.97 -8.36 5.89
CA ILE A 105 -3.03 -8.12 4.44
C ILE A 105 -3.56 -9.44 3.88
N GLY A 106 -4.84 -9.50 3.56
CA GLY A 106 -5.36 -10.56 2.71
C GLY A 106 -4.51 -10.54 1.45
N TYR A 107 -3.73 -11.58 1.24
CA TYR A 107 -3.11 -11.83 -0.05
C TYR A 107 -4.28 -12.05 -1.01
N GLU A 108 -4.65 -11.04 -1.79
CA GLU A 108 -5.39 -11.32 -3.01
C GLU A 108 -4.39 -12.06 -3.90
N GLU A 109 -4.65 -13.35 -4.09
CA GLU A 109 -3.89 -14.20 -5.00
C GLU A 109 -4.02 -13.57 -6.39
N ILE A 110 -2.92 -12.95 -6.86
CA ILE A 110 -2.86 -12.39 -8.20
C ILE A 110 -2.84 -13.60 -9.14
N ASP A 111 -4.01 -13.98 -9.66
CA ASP A 111 -4.12 -15.07 -10.63
C ASP A 111 -3.45 -14.66 -11.95
N GLY A 112 -2.30 -15.27 -12.18
CA GLY A 112 -1.43 -15.07 -13.32
C GLY A 112 -0.14 -15.82 -13.03
N ASP A 113 0.41 -16.49 -14.04
CA ASP A 113 1.78 -16.97 -13.99
C ASP A 113 2.67 -15.73 -13.78
N ALA A 114 2.98 -15.44 -12.53
CA ALA A 114 4.06 -14.55 -12.23
C ALA A 114 5.28 -15.26 -12.82
N GLU A 115 5.85 -14.71 -13.89
CA GLU A 115 7.20 -15.03 -14.34
C GLU A 115 8.16 -14.58 -13.23
N VAL A 116 8.11 -15.29 -12.10
CA VAL A 116 9.05 -15.21 -11.01
C VAL A 116 10.28 -15.91 -11.57
N PRO A 117 11.35 -15.17 -11.93
CA PRO A 117 12.57 -15.79 -12.40
C PRO A 117 13.00 -16.88 -11.41
N GLU A 118 13.52 -18.01 -11.88
CA GLU A 118 13.82 -19.19 -11.03
C GLU A 118 14.71 -18.89 -9.79
N HIS A 119 15.39 -17.73 -9.76
CA HIS A 119 16.21 -17.27 -8.65
C HIS A 119 15.43 -16.58 -7.52
N GLU A 120 14.20 -16.13 -7.75
CA GLU A 120 13.39 -15.38 -6.79
C GLU A 120 12.63 -16.32 -5.82
N THR A 121 13.38 -17.10 -5.04
CA THR A 121 12.82 -17.92 -3.95
C THR A 121 12.14 -17.05 -2.87
N GLU A 122 11.24 -17.62 -2.07
CA GLU A 122 10.59 -16.90 -0.95
C GLU A 122 11.63 -16.30 0.02
N GLN A 123 12.72 -17.01 0.27
CA GLN A 123 13.83 -16.53 1.09
C GLN A 123 14.52 -15.32 0.45
N TRP A 124 14.79 -15.39 -0.86
CA TRP A 124 15.37 -14.27 -1.60
C TRP A 124 14.47 -13.04 -1.58
N LEU A 125 13.15 -13.21 -1.69
CA LEU A 125 12.18 -12.11 -1.60
C LEU A 125 12.20 -11.44 -0.21
N ARG A 126 12.28 -12.25 0.86
CA ARG A 126 12.37 -11.74 2.24
C ARG A 126 13.66 -10.95 2.48
N ASP A 127 14.78 -11.46 2.00
CA ASP A 127 16.08 -10.84 2.21
C ASP A 127 16.23 -9.55 1.37
N THR A 128 15.75 -9.56 0.13
CA THR A 128 15.67 -8.37 -0.72
C THR A 128 14.76 -7.30 -0.11
N GLY A 129 13.61 -7.69 0.46
CA GLY A 129 12.72 -6.78 1.17
C GLY A 129 13.39 -6.12 2.39
N ARG A 130 14.14 -6.90 3.18
CA ARG A 130 14.92 -6.36 4.31
C ARG A 130 16.02 -5.41 3.86
N GLN A 131 16.72 -5.72 2.78
CA GLN A 131 17.74 -4.85 2.21
C GLN A 131 17.15 -3.52 1.72
N LYS A 132 16.05 -3.56 0.96
CA LYS A 132 15.34 -2.35 0.52
C LYS A 132 14.88 -1.50 1.70
N ARG A 133 14.32 -2.11 2.73
CA ARG A 133 13.93 -1.41 3.98
C ARG A 133 15.12 -0.72 4.63
N ARG A 134 16.30 -1.36 4.68
CA ARG A 134 17.50 -0.73 5.26
C ARG A 134 17.97 0.46 4.44
N VAL A 135 18.01 0.33 3.11
CA VAL A 135 18.33 1.46 2.21
C VAL A 135 17.37 2.64 2.43
N LEU A 136 16.06 2.37 2.57
CA LEU A 136 15.07 3.40 2.84
C LEU A 136 15.25 4.06 4.22
N LEU A 137 15.55 3.26 5.25
CA LEU A 137 15.87 3.78 6.57
C LEU A 137 17.06 4.76 6.50
N ASP A 138 18.15 4.34 5.86
CA ASP A 138 19.37 5.15 5.78
C ASP A 138 19.19 6.40 4.91
N THR A 139 18.32 6.34 3.89
CA THR A 139 18.04 7.47 3.00
C THR A 139 17.11 8.50 3.64
N LEU A 140 16.04 8.05 4.31
CA LEU A 140 15.00 8.93 4.85
C LEU A 140 15.28 9.40 6.27
N PHE A 141 16.03 8.61 7.03
CA PHE A 141 16.37 8.86 8.43
C PHE A 141 17.87 8.61 8.62
N PRO A 142 18.77 9.48 8.13
CA PRO A 142 20.20 9.30 8.32
C PRO A 142 20.60 9.36 9.81
N SER A 143 21.75 8.77 10.12
CA SER A 143 22.43 8.87 11.43
C SER A 143 22.96 10.27 11.70
#